data_AF-A0A3S0G216-F1
#
_entry.id   AF-A0A3S0G216-F1
#
_cell.length_a   1.000
_cell.length_b   1.000
_cell.length_c   1.000
_cell.angle_alpha   90.00
_cell.angle_beta   90.00
_cell.angle_gamma   90.00
#
_symmetry.space_group_name_H-M   'P 1'
#
loop_
_entity.id
_entity.type
_entity.pdbx_description
1 polymer ?
#
loop_
_entity_poly.entity_id
_entity_poly.type
_entity_poly.pdbx_seq_one_letter_code
_entity_poly.pdbx_strand_id
1 'polypeptide(L)'
;MRAVVQGISPVDYKRHALHDLQRDWPETNCYVDLWIEVLSALGHDPVAGLGFTVRQDFQGDQFTFFKFPAADLEALYGAEVLELSIFDDVIGHIEAQVARGRLPMIELDGYYLPDTKGLSYRAEHTKTTVGVNIIDRAAGRLEYFHNAGYFALEGEDFDGLFRRLDSQRDVPDALFPYTEFVKFGPLQRPADLVASAVKLLQRHLARRPAANPIRAYKAAFETHAARLVAAPPAFFHKYTFNV
;
A
#
# COMPACT_ATOMS: atom_id res chain seq x y z
N MET A 1 -6.86 -22.91 6.25
CA MET A 1 -7.07 -21.61 5.57
C MET A 1 -6.20 -21.56 4.33
N ARG A 2 -6.67 -20.98 3.23
CA ARG A 2 -5.87 -20.82 2.00
C ARG A 2 -5.17 -19.47 2.04
N ALA A 3 -3.85 -19.46 1.94
CA ALA A 3 -3.08 -18.24 1.70
C ALA A 3 -3.02 -17.91 0.21
N VAL A 4 -2.90 -16.62 -0.13
CA VAL A 4 -2.66 -16.20 -1.52
C VAL A 4 -1.19 -16.42 -1.88
N VAL A 5 -0.28 -15.87 -1.07
CA VAL A 5 1.16 -16.08 -1.07
C VAL A 5 1.50 -17.14 -0.03
N GLN A 6 2.17 -18.19 -0.47
CA GLN A 6 2.47 -19.38 0.32
C GLN A 6 3.87 -19.32 0.93
N GLY A 7 4.10 -20.06 2.02
CA GLY A 7 5.44 -20.29 2.58
C GLY A 7 6.04 -19.10 3.35
N ILE A 8 5.20 -18.16 3.77
CA ILE A 8 5.58 -17.01 4.61
C ILE A 8 4.82 -17.06 5.94
N SER A 9 5.39 -16.47 6.98
CA SER A 9 4.72 -16.28 8.27
C SER A 9 5.01 -14.88 8.83
N PRO A 10 4.08 -14.26 9.56
CA PRO A 10 4.31 -12.95 10.17
C PRO A 10 5.41 -12.94 11.24
N VAL A 11 5.70 -14.10 11.85
CA VAL A 11 6.64 -14.21 13.00
C VAL A 11 8.10 -14.10 12.54
N ASP A 12 8.41 -14.68 11.38
CA ASP A 12 9.75 -14.81 10.83
C ASP A 12 9.91 -14.11 9.47
N TYR A 13 8.96 -13.21 9.15
CA TYR A 13 8.98 -12.47 7.90
C TYR A 13 10.23 -11.62 7.78
N LYS A 14 10.97 -11.81 6.68
CA LYS A 14 12.13 -10.99 6.34
C LYS A 14 11.72 -9.93 5.34
N ARG A 15 11.76 -8.68 5.81
CA ARG A 15 11.51 -7.50 4.97
C ARG A 15 12.49 -7.46 3.81
N HIS A 16 12.04 -6.90 2.69
CA HIS A 16 12.90 -6.66 1.55
C HIS A 16 14.02 -5.65 1.91
N ALA A 17 15.18 -5.74 1.26
CA ALA A 17 16.32 -4.86 1.53
C ALA A 17 16.05 -3.36 1.25
N LEU A 18 15.04 -3.06 0.42
CA LEU A 18 14.58 -1.69 0.24
C LEU A 18 13.93 -1.11 1.52
N HIS A 19 13.49 -1.95 2.45
CA HIS A 19 12.96 -1.53 3.73
C HIS A 19 13.93 -1.79 4.89
N ASP A 20 15.24 -1.88 4.59
CA ASP A 20 16.28 -1.92 5.62
C ASP A 20 16.22 -0.66 6.48
N LEU A 21 16.12 -0.84 7.79
CA LEU A 21 16.02 0.22 8.79
C LEU A 21 17.29 1.08 8.90
N GLN A 22 18.41 0.68 8.28
CA GLN A 22 19.61 1.51 8.15
C GLN A 22 19.51 2.57 7.04
N ARG A 23 18.45 2.53 6.21
CA ARG A 23 18.20 3.57 5.21
C ARG A 23 17.58 4.80 5.88
N ASP A 24 17.89 5.98 5.36
CA ASP A 24 17.32 7.25 5.85
C ASP A 24 15.79 7.30 5.70
N TRP A 25 15.27 6.68 4.63
CA TRP A 25 13.84 6.54 4.34
C TRP A 25 13.52 5.08 4.00
N PRO A 26 13.28 4.23 5.02
CA PRO A 26 12.99 2.82 4.81
C PRO A 26 11.58 2.59 4.27
N GLU A 27 10.64 3.51 4.51
CA GLU A 27 9.28 3.48 3.96
C GLU A 27 9.08 4.68 3.03
N THR A 28 8.24 4.52 2.03
CA THR A 28 7.93 5.54 1.03
C THR A 28 6.45 5.90 1.01
N ASN A 29 5.59 4.93 0.75
CA ASN A 29 4.14 5.03 0.91
C ASN A 29 3.52 3.63 0.98
N CYS A 30 2.34 3.53 1.60
CA CYS A 30 1.71 2.26 1.90
C CYS A 30 1.40 1.38 0.68
N TYR A 31 1.24 1.97 -0.51
CA TYR A 31 0.94 1.22 -1.73
C TYR A 31 2.21 0.61 -2.34
N VAL A 32 3.26 1.43 -2.49
CA VAL A 32 4.53 1.00 -3.10
C VAL A 32 5.26 0.02 -2.19
N ASP A 33 5.32 0.31 -0.89
CA ASP A 33 6.01 -0.55 0.08
C ASP A 33 5.33 -1.93 0.18
N LEU A 34 3.99 -1.96 0.22
CA LEU A 34 3.22 -3.21 0.15
C LEU A 34 3.57 -4.01 -1.11
N TRP A 35 3.62 -3.38 -2.29
CA TRP A 35 3.97 -4.07 -3.53
C TRP A 35 5.41 -4.57 -3.54
N ILE A 36 6.36 -3.83 -2.94
CA ILE A 36 7.74 -4.30 -2.78
C ILE A 36 7.75 -5.62 -2.01
N GLU A 37 7.00 -5.72 -0.91
CA GLU A 37 6.93 -6.94 -0.10
C GLU A 37 6.19 -8.08 -0.81
N VAL A 38 5.06 -7.81 -1.45
CA VAL A 38 4.31 -8.83 -2.22
C VAL A 38 5.19 -9.41 -3.35
N LEU A 39 5.87 -8.56 -4.13
CA LEU A 39 6.74 -9.01 -5.21
C LEU A 39 7.93 -9.82 -4.67
N SER A 40 8.56 -9.34 -3.60
CA SER A 40 9.66 -10.02 -2.92
C SER A 40 9.23 -11.41 -2.42
N ALA A 41 8.08 -11.50 -1.76
CA ALA A 41 7.53 -12.76 -1.25
C ALA A 41 7.16 -13.76 -2.36
N LEU A 42 6.82 -13.26 -3.55
CA LEU A 42 6.62 -14.06 -4.77
C LEU A 42 7.93 -14.40 -5.52
N GLY A 43 9.08 -13.98 -5.00
CA GLY A 43 10.39 -14.24 -5.59
C GLY A 43 10.68 -13.42 -6.85
N HIS A 44 10.06 -12.24 -6.97
CA HIS A 44 10.35 -11.23 -7.99
C HIS A 44 11.27 -10.14 -7.45
N ASP A 45 12.03 -9.51 -8.33
CA ASP A 45 12.79 -8.31 -8.00
C ASP A 45 11.89 -7.08 -8.12
N PRO A 46 11.51 -6.41 -7.01
CA PRO A 46 10.65 -5.24 -7.06
C PRO A 46 11.34 -4.02 -7.70
N VAL A 47 12.67 -3.94 -7.68
CA VAL A 47 13.44 -2.80 -8.19
C VAL A 47 13.18 -2.59 -9.69
N ALA A 48 13.01 -3.68 -10.44
CA ALA A 48 12.72 -3.65 -11.87
C ALA A 48 11.47 -2.81 -12.23
N GLY A 49 10.51 -2.72 -11.30
CA GLY A 49 9.25 -2.01 -11.48
C GLY A 49 9.28 -0.56 -11.00
N LEU A 50 10.35 -0.08 -10.36
CA LEU A 50 10.37 1.25 -9.73
C LEU A 50 10.66 2.41 -10.70
N GLY A 51 10.85 2.13 -11.99
CA GLY A 51 11.18 3.16 -12.99
C GLY A 51 10.15 4.28 -13.14
N PHE A 52 8.90 4.08 -12.73
CA PHE A 52 7.86 5.11 -12.76
C PHE A 52 8.09 6.25 -11.76
N THR A 53 8.89 6.03 -10.71
CA THR A 53 9.14 7.01 -9.64
C THR A 53 9.73 8.32 -10.15
N VAL A 54 10.45 8.31 -11.28
CA VAL A 54 10.96 9.51 -11.96
C VAL A 54 9.86 10.48 -12.42
N ARG A 55 8.59 10.06 -12.37
CA ARG A 55 7.41 10.87 -12.71
C ARG A 55 6.77 11.55 -11.51
N GLN A 56 7.24 11.31 -10.29
CA GLN A 56 6.72 12.02 -9.12
C GLN A 56 6.91 13.53 -9.32
N ASP A 57 5.86 14.30 -9.06
CA ASP A 57 5.83 15.72 -9.33
C ASP A 57 5.22 16.51 -8.18
N PHE A 58 5.49 17.81 -8.15
CA PHE A 58 4.84 18.76 -7.24
C PHE A 58 3.85 19.63 -8.04
N GLN A 59 2.56 19.52 -7.74
CA GLN A 59 1.49 20.14 -8.53
C GLN A 59 1.21 21.61 -8.17
N GLY A 60 2.10 22.24 -7.40
CA GLY A 60 1.97 23.63 -6.93
C GLY A 60 1.48 23.75 -5.49
N ASP A 61 0.82 22.71 -4.99
CA ASP A 61 0.29 22.61 -3.62
C ASP A 61 0.73 21.32 -2.89
N GLN A 62 0.82 20.20 -3.61
CA GLN A 62 1.15 18.90 -3.04
C GLN A 62 1.95 18.03 -4.02
N PHE A 63 2.69 17.05 -3.48
CA PHE A 63 3.30 16.02 -4.31
C PHE A 63 2.24 15.04 -4.81
N THR A 64 2.44 14.52 -6.01
CA THR A 64 1.62 13.42 -6.54
C THR A 64 1.86 12.16 -5.71
N PHE A 65 0.79 11.48 -5.29
CA PHE A 65 0.89 10.14 -4.70
C PHE A 65 1.25 9.13 -5.79
N PHE A 66 2.45 8.57 -5.74
CA PHE A 66 2.95 7.66 -6.77
C PHE A 66 2.59 6.22 -6.44
N LYS A 67 2.03 5.52 -7.43
CA LYS A 67 1.69 4.09 -7.36
C LYS A 67 2.32 3.38 -8.56
N PHE A 68 2.65 2.10 -8.39
CA PHE A 68 3.00 1.25 -9.53
C PHE A 68 1.89 1.35 -10.60
N PRO A 69 2.22 1.69 -11.86
CA PRO A 69 1.23 1.62 -12.92
C PRO A 69 0.79 0.16 -13.12
N ALA A 70 -0.52 -0.10 -13.16
CA ALA A 70 -1.05 -1.46 -13.35
C ALA A 70 -0.46 -2.16 -14.60
N ALA A 71 -0.30 -1.42 -15.70
CA ALA A 71 0.31 -1.94 -16.93
C ALA A 71 1.78 -2.35 -16.77
N ASP A 72 2.52 -1.72 -15.86
CA ASP A 72 3.92 -2.08 -15.60
C ASP A 72 3.99 -3.34 -14.72
N LEU A 73 3.10 -3.46 -13.72
CA LEU A 73 2.96 -4.67 -12.90
C LEU A 73 2.58 -5.88 -13.75
N GLU A 74 1.64 -5.70 -14.67
CA GLU A 74 1.23 -6.72 -15.62
C GLU A 74 2.40 -7.11 -16.55
N ALA A 75 3.09 -6.12 -17.13
CA ALA A 75 4.18 -6.37 -18.08
C ALA A 75 5.42 -7.03 -17.46
N LEU A 76 5.76 -6.71 -16.21
CA LEU A 76 6.96 -7.23 -15.54
C LEU A 76 6.70 -8.51 -14.75
N TYR A 77 5.51 -8.64 -14.16
CA TYR A 77 5.22 -9.66 -13.15
C TYR A 77 4.00 -10.51 -13.48
N GLY A 78 3.24 -10.19 -14.53
CA GLY A 78 1.97 -10.86 -14.84
C GLY A 78 0.90 -10.61 -13.77
N ALA A 79 1.03 -9.52 -13.00
CA ALA A 79 0.09 -9.14 -11.96
C ALA A 79 -0.95 -8.17 -12.54
N GLU A 80 -2.16 -8.68 -12.76
CA GLU A 80 -3.30 -7.87 -13.22
C GLU A 80 -3.99 -7.24 -12.01
N VAL A 81 -3.99 -5.91 -11.94
CA VAL A 81 -4.65 -5.13 -10.88
C VAL A 81 -5.99 -4.61 -11.39
N LEU A 82 -7.06 -4.93 -10.67
CA LEU A 82 -8.42 -4.52 -11.00
C LEU A 82 -9.15 -4.02 -9.76
N GLU A 83 -10.02 -3.04 -9.92
CA GLU A 83 -10.88 -2.58 -8.82
C GLU A 83 -12.03 -3.56 -8.56
N LEU A 84 -12.40 -3.73 -7.29
CA LEU A 84 -13.64 -4.40 -6.90
C LEU A 84 -14.72 -3.35 -6.66
N SER A 85 -15.85 -3.50 -7.34
CA SER A 85 -17.09 -2.83 -6.94
C SER A 85 -17.61 -3.50 -5.68
N ILE A 86 -17.29 -2.92 -4.51
CA ILE A 86 -17.71 -3.45 -3.22
C ILE A 86 -19.14 -3.02 -2.92
N PHE A 87 -19.94 -3.98 -2.47
CA PHE A 87 -21.27 -3.81 -1.92
C PHE A 87 -21.41 -4.75 -0.70
N ASP A 88 -22.52 -4.65 0.01
CA ASP A 88 -22.92 -5.53 1.13
C ASP A 88 -21.81 -5.99 2.12
N ASP A 89 -21.35 -7.24 2.03
CA ASP A 89 -20.45 -7.94 2.95
C ASP A 89 -19.00 -7.89 2.43
N VAL A 90 -18.28 -6.85 2.86
CA VAL A 90 -16.86 -6.64 2.56
C VAL A 90 -16.02 -7.89 2.89
N ILE A 91 -16.23 -8.50 4.05
CA ILE A 91 -15.45 -9.68 4.47
C ILE A 91 -15.72 -10.83 3.50
N GLY A 92 -16.97 -11.00 3.06
CA GLY A 92 -17.38 -12.09 2.17
C GLY A 92 -16.75 -11.96 0.79
N HIS A 93 -16.68 -10.72 0.28
CA HIS A 93 -15.97 -10.44 -0.95
C HIS A 93 -14.46 -10.71 -0.84
N ILE A 94 -13.82 -10.34 0.26
CA ILE A 94 -12.39 -10.61 0.50
C ILE A 94 -12.14 -12.12 0.56
N GLU A 95 -12.91 -12.85 1.37
CA GLU A 95 -12.83 -14.31 1.49
C GLU A 95 -12.98 -15.00 0.14
N ALA A 96 -13.94 -14.57 -0.69
CA ALA A 96 -14.16 -15.13 -2.01
C ALA A 96 -12.96 -14.94 -2.96
N GLN A 97 -12.26 -13.80 -2.89
CA GLN A 97 -11.08 -13.57 -3.73
C GLN A 97 -9.84 -14.31 -3.20
N VAL A 98 -9.62 -14.33 -1.88
CA VAL A 98 -8.55 -15.12 -1.25
C VAL A 98 -8.71 -16.61 -1.59
N ALA A 99 -9.94 -17.14 -1.52
CA ALA A 99 -10.24 -18.52 -1.89
C ALA A 99 -9.93 -18.83 -3.37
N ARG A 100 -9.99 -17.82 -4.25
CA ARG A 100 -9.61 -17.90 -5.67
C ARG A 100 -8.11 -17.69 -5.91
N GLY A 101 -7.30 -17.49 -4.87
CA GLY A 101 -5.87 -17.24 -4.98
C GLY A 101 -5.54 -15.85 -5.54
N ARG A 102 -6.42 -14.87 -5.29
CA ARG A 102 -6.23 -13.47 -5.66
C ARG A 102 -5.97 -12.66 -4.40
N LEU A 103 -5.11 -11.65 -4.47
CA LEU A 103 -4.76 -10.80 -3.32
C LEU A 103 -5.68 -9.58 -3.29
N PRO A 104 -6.67 -9.47 -2.39
CA PRO A 104 -7.40 -8.23 -2.20
C PRO A 104 -6.47 -7.18 -1.59
N MET A 105 -6.48 -5.97 -2.13
CA MET A 105 -5.82 -4.81 -1.57
C MET A 105 -6.89 -3.78 -1.20
N ILE A 106 -6.99 -3.46 0.08
CA ILE A 106 -8.13 -2.72 0.64
C ILE A 106 -7.64 -1.55 1.48
N GLU A 107 -8.27 -0.39 1.31
CA GLU A 107 -8.03 0.77 2.17
C GLU A 107 -8.76 0.61 3.51
N LEU A 108 -7.99 0.52 4.60
CA LEU A 108 -8.49 0.35 5.96
C LEU A 108 -8.01 1.47 6.87
N ASP A 109 -8.52 1.44 8.09
CA ASP A 109 -8.20 2.40 9.15
C ASP A 109 -7.01 1.92 10.00
N GLY A 110 -5.89 2.65 9.90
CA GLY A 110 -4.66 2.42 10.65
C GLY A 110 -4.82 2.50 12.17
N TYR A 111 -5.93 3.03 12.68
CA TYR A 111 -6.25 2.98 14.11
C TYR A 111 -6.31 1.54 14.64
N TYR A 112 -6.74 0.59 13.81
CA TYR A 112 -6.89 -0.83 14.15
C TYR A 112 -5.79 -1.72 13.56
N LEU A 113 -4.65 -1.16 13.17
CA LEU A 113 -3.50 -1.88 12.61
C LEU A 113 -2.33 -1.91 13.60
N PRO A 114 -2.12 -3.01 14.35
CA PRO A 114 -1.09 -3.10 15.40
C PRO A 114 0.35 -2.84 14.95
N ASP A 115 0.65 -3.10 13.67
CA ASP A 115 1.97 -2.88 13.10
C ASP A 115 2.34 -1.38 12.98
N THR A 116 1.34 -0.50 13.04
CA THR A 116 1.52 0.96 13.07
C THR A 116 1.69 1.52 14.49
N LYS A 117 2.05 0.67 15.47
CA LYS A 117 2.27 1.08 16.86
C LYS A 117 3.34 2.17 16.97
N GLY A 118 3.01 3.22 17.71
CA GLY A 118 3.85 4.42 17.82
C GLY A 118 3.58 5.47 16.76
N LEU A 119 2.71 5.17 15.77
CA LEU A 119 2.22 6.10 14.75
C LEU A 119 0.70 6.28 14.90
N SER A 120 -0.11 5.39 14.30
CA SER A 120 -1.58 5.51 14.26
C SER A 120 -2.32 4.51 15.15
N TYR A 121 -1.74 3.34 15.42
CA TYR A 121 -2.43 2.28 16.17
C TYR A 121 -2.95 2.78 17.52
N ARG A 122 -4.29 2.74 17.69
CA ARG A 122 -5.03 3.25 18.86
C ARG A 122 -4.78 4.72 19.21
N ALA A 123 -4.15 5.48 18.32
CA ALA A 123 -3.77 6.87 18.52
C ALA A 123 -4.51 7.82 17.57
N GLU A 124 -4.59 7.48 16.28
CA GLU A 124 -5.22 8.32 15.26
C GLU A 124 -5.82 7.49 14.12
N HIS A 125 -6.98 7.92 13.63
CA HIS A 125 -7.60 7.37 12.42
C HIS A 125 -6.86 7.83 11.17
N THR A 126 -6.31 6.89 10.42
CA THR A 126 -5.54 7.15 9.20
C THR A 126 -5.91 6.14 8.13
N LYS A 127 -5.95 6.58 6.88
CA LYS A 127 -6.28 5.69 5.75
C LYS A 127 -5.02 5.05 5.21
N THR A 128 -5.00 3.73 5.09
CA THR A 128 -3.87 2.99 4.51
C THR A 128 -4.31 1.75 3.75
N THR A 129 -3.52 1.27 2.78
CA THR A 129 -3.84 0.07 2.00
C THR A 129 -3.15 -1.17 2.58
N VAL A 130 -3.87 -2.27 2.77
CA VAL A 130 -3.30 -3.57 3.14
C VAL A 130 -3.60 -4.62 2.07
N GLY A 131 -2.69 -5.58 1.88
CA GLY A 131 -2.87 -6.72 0.99
C GLY A 131 -3.23 -7.97 1.78
N VAL A 132 -4.48 -8.42 1.70
CA VAL A 132 -5.00 -9.52 2.53
C VAL A 132 -4.52 -10.87 1.99
N ASN A 133 -3.64 -11.54 2.75
CA ASN A 133 -3.10 -12.84 2.36
C ASN A 133 -3.90 -14.01 2.93
N ILE A 134 -4.33 -13.90 4.20
CA ILE A 134 -5.15 -14.88 4.90
C ILE A 134 -6.25 -14.13 5.66
N ILE A 135 -7.46 -14.66 5.62
CA ILE A 135 -8.58 -14.17 6.42
C ILE A 135 -9.34 -15.35 7.02
N ASP A 136 -9.70 -15.24 8.29
CA ASP A 136 -10.55 -16.18 9.00
C ASP A 136 -11.59 -15.38 9.81
N ARG A 137 -12.78 -15.22 9.25
CA ARG A 137 -13.88 -14.50 9.90
C ARG A 137 -14.33 -15.17 11.19
N ALA A 138 -14.30 -16.50 11.26
CA ALA A 138 -14.78 -17.24 12.44
C ALA A 138 -13.82 -17.06 13.62
N ALA A 139 -12.51 -17.09 13.36
CA ALA A 139 -11.50 -16.78 14.35
C ALA A 139 -11.29 -15.26 14.56
N GLY A 140 -11.88 -14.42 13.69
CA GLY A 140 -11.66 -12.97 13.70
C GLY A 140 -10.20 -12.62 13.48
N ARG A 141 -9.52 -13.28 12.54
CA ARG A 141 -8.08 -13.15 12.28
C ARG A 141 -7.80 -12.73 10.85
N LEU A 142 -6.79 -11.90 10.67
CA LEU A 142 -6.28 -11.43 9.39
C LEU A 142 -4.76 -11.56 9.35
N GLU A 143 -4.21 -12.04 8.24
CA GLU A 143 -2.79 -11.86 7.91
C GLU A 143 -2.66 -11.09 6.61
N TYR A 144 -1.77 -10.10 6.59
CA TYR A 144 -1.76 -9.08 5.56
C TYR A 144 -0.37 -8.48 5.34
N PHE A 145 -0.12 -8.04 4.12
CA PHE A 145 0.99 -7.16 3.78
C PHE A 145 0.60 -5.72 4.05
N HIS A 146 1.49 -4.95 4.68
CA HIS A 146 1.31 -3.51 4.89
C HIS A 146 2.68 -2.86 5.03
N ASN A 147 2.86 -1.68 4.41
CA ASN A 147 4.14 -0.96 4.40
C ASN A 147 5.33 -1.91 4.17
N ALA A 148 6.28 -1.91 5.10
CA ALA A 148 7.51 -2.66 5.04
C ALA A 148 7.42 -4.12 5.51
N GLY A 149 6.23 -4.73 5.64
CA GLY A 149 6.16 -6.08 6.21
C GLY A 149 4.90 -6.89 5.95
N TYR A 150 4.86 -8.02 6.65
CA TYR A 150 3.77 -9.00 6.67
C TYR A 150 3.38 -9.26 8.13
N PHE A 151 2.11 -9.05 8.45
CA PHE A 151 1.62 -8.94 9.82
C PHE A 151 0.37 -9.79 10.03
N ALA A 152 0.01 -9.94 11.30
CA ALA A 152 -1.24 -10.54 11.70
C ALA A 152 -1.94 -9.69 12.76
N LEU A 153 -3.26 -9.77 12.79
CA LEU A 153 -4.10 -9.21 13.84
C LEU A 153 -5.30 -10.13 14.09
N GLU A 154 -5.94 -9.95 15.24
CA GLU A 154 -7.11 -10.71 15.64
C GLU A 154 -8.03 -9.94 16.59
N GLY A 155 -9.23 -10.47 16.82
CA GLY A 155 -10.15 -9.97 17.85
C GLY A 155 -10.66 -8.56 17.57
N GLU A 156 -10.51 -7.65 18.54
CA GLU A 156 -11.07 -6.29 18.45
C GLU A 156 -10.49 -5.48 17.29
N ASP A 157 -9.23 -5.70 16.92
CA ASP A 157 -8.62 -5.04 15.77
C ASP A 157 -9.28 -5.49 14.46
N PHE A 158 -9.57 -6.79 14.33
CA PHE A 158 -10.30 -7.32 13.18
C PHE A 158 -11.71 -6.72 13.10
N ASP A 159 -12.41 -6.68 14.22
CA ASP A 159 -13.76 -6.14 14.28
C ASP A 159 -13.76 -4.63 13.99
N GLY A 160 -12.76 -3.88 14.47
CA GLY A 160 -12.60 -2.47 14.20
C GLY A 160 -12.38 -2.14 12.72
N LEU A 161 -11.50 -2.90 12.05
CA LEU A 161 -11.22 -2.73 10.60
C LEU A 161 -12.47 -2.90 9.75
N PHE A 162 -13.30 -3.89 10.08
CA PHE A 162 -14.51 -4.22 9.32
C PHE A 162 -15.79 -3.62 9.92
N ARG A 163 -15.66 -2.61 10.78
CA ARG A 163 -16.77 -1.85 11.37
C ARG A 163 -17.80 -2.71 12.13
N ARG A 164 -17.33 -3.75 12.81
CA ARG A 164 -18.16 -4.72 13.55
C ARG A 164 -18.30 -4.38 15.03
N LEU A 165 -17.59 -3.39 15.54
CA LEU A 165 -17.72 -2.92 16.92
C LEU A 165 -19.07 -2.21 17.11
N ASP A 166 -19.65 -2.31 18.30
CA ASP A 166 -20.95 -1.68 18.61
C ASP A 166 -20.94 -0.17 18.38
N SER A 167 -19.80 0.48 18.64
CA SER A 167 -19.60 1.93 18.38
C SER A 167 -19.61 2.32 16.89
N GLN A 168 -19.58 1.35 15.97
CA GLN A 168 -19.47 1.57 14.52
C GLN A 168 -20.73 1.17 13.73
N ARG A 169 -21.67 0.43 14.35
CA ARG A 169 -22.79 -0.26 13.65
C ARG A 169 -23.92 0.63 13.13
N ASP A 170 -24.03 1.88 13.61
CA ASP A 170 -25.12 2.79 13.25
C ASP A 170 -24.63 4.11 12.62
N VAL A 171 -23.62 4.02 11.73
CA VAL A 171 -23.15 5.18 10.95
C VAL A 171 -23.77 5.12 9.55
N PRO A 172 -24.92 5.80 9.31
CA PRO A 172 -25.69 5.64 8.08
C PRO A 172 -24.93 6.05 6.80
N ASP A 173 -23.95 6.94 6.93
CA ASP A 173 -23.16 7.47 5.81
C ASP A 173 -21.78 6.81 5.69
N ALA A 174 -21.58 5.63 6.29
CA ALA A 174 -20.33 4.89 6.15
C ALA A 174 -20.19 4.33 4.72
N LEU A 175 -19.20 4.83 4.00
CA LEU A 175 -18.87 4.33 2.66
C LEU A 175 -18.09 3.01 2.74
N PHE A 176 -18.27 2.15 1.74
CA PHE A 176 -17.41 1.00 1.55
C PHE A 176 -15.97 1.43 1.29
N PRO A 177 -14.98 0.69 1.80
CA PRO A 177 -13.58 0.98 1.56
C PRO A 177 -13.24 0.79 0.08
N TYR A 178 -12.34 1.65 -0.44
CA TYR A 178 -11.75 1.40 -1.74
C TYR A 178 -11.03 0.05 -1.72
N THR A 179 -11.32 -0.78 -2.71
CA THR A 179 -10.78 -2.12 -2.80
C THR A 179 -10.40 -2.43 -4.23
N GLU A 180 -9.18 -2.94 -4.41
CA GLU A 180 -8.71 -3.58 -5.62
C GLU A 180 -8.31 -5.02 -5.31
N PHE A 181 -7.99 -5.79 -6.34
CA PHE A 181 -7.48 -7.14 -6.20
C PHE A 181 -6.49 -7.46 -7.30
N VAL A 182 -5.55 -8.33 -6.96
CA VAL A 182 -4.52 -8.79 -7.87
C VAL A 182 -4.84 -10.20 -8.33
N LYS A 183 -4.90 -10.40 -9.64
CA LYS A 183 -4.79 -11.74 -10.23
C LYS A 183 -3.33 -11.98 -10.61
N PHE A 184 -2.75 -13.01 -10.03
CA PHE A 184 -1.46 -13.50 -10.48
C PHE A 184 -1.68 -14.44 -11.67
N GLY A 185 -1.29 -13.99 -12.86
CA GLY A 185 -1.32 -14.82 -14.05
C GLY A 185 -0.23 -15.91 -14.02
N PRO A 186 -0.20 -16.84 -14.99
CA PRO A 186 0.98 -17.67 -15.20
C PRO A 186 2.20 -16.75 -15.36
N LEU A 187 3.29 -17.07 -14.66
CA LEU A 187 4.55 -16.31 -14.65
C LEU A 187 5.06 -16.07 -16.08
N GLN A 188 4.61 -14.98 -16.72
CA GLN A 188 5.21 -14.48 -17.95
C GLN A 188 6.32 -13.52 -17.55
N ARG A 189 7.35 -14.07 -16.91
CA ARG A 189 8.56 -13.29 -16.65
C ARG A 189 9.11 -12.88 -18.02
N PRO A 190 9.41 -11.59 -18.24
CA PRO A 190 10.11 -11.20 -19.45
C PRO A 190 11.40 -12.02 -19.58
N ALA A 191 11.68 -12.50 -20.79
CA ALA A 191 12.89 -13.27 -21.07
C ALA A 191 14.17 -12.50 -20.69
N ASP A 192 14.10 -11.16 -20.76
CA ASP A 192 15.10 -10.23 -20.26
C ASP A 192 14.41 -9.16 -19.38
N LEU A 193 14.48 -9.36 -18.06
CA LEU A 193 13.90 -8.45 -17.08
C LEU A 193 14.57 -7.07 -17.11
N VAL A 194 15.89 -7.03 -17.28
CA VAL A 194 16.67 -5.78 -17.26
C VAL A 194 16.30 -4.94 -18.48
N ALA A 195 16.29 -5.51 -19.67
CA ALA A 195 15.90 -4.79 -20.89
C ALA A 195 14.45 -4.27 -20.79
N SER A 196 13.55 -5.04 -20.19
CA SER A 196 12.14 -4.66 -20.00
C SER A 196 12.00 -3.50 -19.00
N ALA A 197 12.69 -3.57 -17.87
CA ALA A 197 12.74 -2.50 -16.87
C ALA A 197 13.34 -1.20 -17.44
N VAL A 198 14.44 -1.31 -18.19
CA VAL A 198 15.07 -0.15 -18.87
C VAL A 198 14.12 0.50 -19.87
N LYS A 199 13.40 -0.31 -20.67
CA LYS A 199 12.42 0.20 -21.63
C LYS A 199 11.27 0.95 -20.94
N LEU A 200 10.77 0.44 -19.81
CA LEU A 200 9.75 1.13 -19.02
C LEU A 200 10.29 2.42 -18.40
N LEU A 201 11.50 2.40 -17.82
CA LEU A 201 12.16 3.60 -17.30
C LEU A 201 12.31 4.67 -18.39
N GLN A 202 12.76 4.31 -19.60
CA GLN A 202 12.87 5.24 -20.73
C GLN A 202 11.52 5.89 -21.08
N ARG A 203 10.44 5.08 -21.11
CA ARG A 203 9.07 5.56 -21.34
C ARG A 203 8.62 6.55 -20.24
N HIS A 204 8.96 6.29 -18.99
CA HIS A 204 8.61 7.18 -17.87
C HIS A 204 9.46 8.45 -17.85
N LEU A 205 10.75 8.35 -18.15
CA LEU A 205 11.64 9.50 -18.31
C LEU A 205 11.15 10.46 -19.39
N ALA A 206 10.61 9.95 -20.49
CA ALA A 206 10.01 10.78 -21.54
C ALA A 206 8.77 11.57 -21.06
N ARG A 207 8.17 11.19 -19.93
CA ARG A 207 6.97 11.80 -19.32
C ARG A 207 7.23 12.37 -17.92
N ARG A 208 8.50 12.54 -17.55
CA ARG A 208 8.87 13.15 -16.28
C ARG A 208 8.47 14.64 -16.25
N PRO A 209 8.34 15.26 -15.07
CA PRO A 209 8.09 16.69 -14.96
C PRO A 209 9.11 17.53 -15.73
N ALA A 210 8.64 18.58 -16.40
CA ALA A 210 9.50 19.49 -17.15
C ALA A 210 10.37 20.36 -16.21
N ALA A 211 9.83 20.72 -15.05
CA ALA A 211 10.55 21.42 -13.99
C ALA A 211 10.98 20.44 -12.90
N ASN A 212 12.01 20.78 -12.13
CA ASN A 212 12.43 19.97 -11.00
C ASN A 212 11.41 20.12 -9.85
N PRO A 213 10.74 19.03 -9.41
CA PRO A 213 9.65 19.11 -8.44
C PRO A 213 10.14 19.56 -7.05
N ILE A 214 11.37 19.23 -6.66
CA ILE A 214 11.96 19.69 -5.39
C ILE A 214 12.22 21.20 -5.43
N ARG A 215 12.62 21.76 -6.58
CA ARG A 215 12.76 23.22 -6.72
C ARG A 215 11.41 23.92 -6.68
N ALA A 216 10.38 23.32 -7.30
CA ALA A 216 9.01 23.85 -7.24
C ALA A 216 8.48 23.83 -5.80
N TYR A 217 8.65 22.71 -5.10
CA TYR A 217 8.32 22.58 -3.68
C TYR A 217 9.07 23.60 -2.82
N LYS A 218 10.38 23.78 -3.04
CA LYS A 218 11.17 24.81 -2.33
C LYS A 218 10.57 26.21 -2.46
N ALA A 219 10.03 26.56 -3.63
CA ALA A 219 9.39 27.86 -3.83
C ALA A 219 8.06 28.00 -3.04
N ALA A 220 7.33 26.91 -2.83
CA ALA A 220 6.11 26.88 -2.01
C ALA A 220 6.38 26.67 -0.50
N PHE A 221 7.60 26.23 -0.15
CA PHE A 221 7.93 25.75 1.19
C PHE A 221 7.69 26.79 2.29
N GLU A 222 7.95 28.08 2.06
CA GLU A 222 7.71 29.11 3.07
C GLU A 222 6.24 29.16 3.52
N THR A 223 5.31 28.98 2.57
CA THR A 223 3.88 28.93 2.89
C THR A 223 3.54 27.66 3.68
N HIS A 224 4.16 26.52 3.32
CA HIS A 224 3.95 25.27 4.04
C HIS A 224 4.51 25.33 5.45
N ALA A 225 5.71 25.89 5.63
CA ALA A 225 6.36 26.07 6.92
C ALA A 225 5.53 26.96 7.85
N ALA A 226 5.00 28.08 7.34
CA ALA A 226 4.11 28.95 8.11
C ALA A 226 2.85 28.21 8.58
N ARG A 227 2.24 27.36 7.72
CA ARG A 227 1.09 26.53 8.09
C ARG A 227 1.45 25.47 9.12
N LEU A 228 2.60 24.80 8.96
CA LEU A 228 3.10 23.79 9.90
C LEU A 228 3.29 24.36 11.31
N VAL A 229 3.89 25.55 11.42
CA VAL A 229 4.13 26.21 12.71
C VAL A 229 2.82 26.63 13.39
N ALA A 230 1.83 27.05 12.61
CA ALA A 230 0.53 27.46 13.15
C ALA A 230 -0.42 26.29 13.47
N ALA A 231 -0.16 25.09 12.92
CA ALA A 231 -1.03 23.95 13.06
C ALA A 231 -0.77 23.14 14.35
N PRO A 232 -1.76 22.38 14.84
CA PRO A 232 -1.56 21.46 15.95
C PRO A 232 -0.50 20.38 15.63
N PRO A 233 0.18 19.79 16.62
CA PRO A 233 1.22 18.78 16.41
C PRO A 233 0.78 17.60 15.51
N ALA A 234 -0.48 17.17 15.60
CA ALA A 234 -1.02 16.09 14.77
C ALA A 234 -0.97 16.39 13.25
N PHE A 235 -1.00 17.68 12.86
CA PHE A 235 -0.87 18.07 11.46
C PHE A 235 0.52 17.79 10.89
N PHE A 236 1.56 17.81 11.73
CA PHE A 236 2.93 17.53 11.30
C PHE A 236 3.05 16.14 10.66
N HIS A 237 2.53 15.11 11.34
CA HIS A 237 2.59 13.73 10.83
C HIS A 237 1.84 13.57 9.50
N LYS A 238 0.66 14.20 9.37
CA LYS A 238 -0.11 14.21 8.11
C LYS A 238 0.66 14.88 7.00
N TYR A 239 1.34 15.98 7.29
CA TYR A 239 2.14 16.69 6.31
C TYR A 239 3.35 15.88 5.87
N THR A 240 4.17 15.40 6.81
CA THR A 240 5.45 14.72 6.49
C THR A 240 5.27 13.38 5.81
N PHE A 241 4.13 12.72 5.97
CA PHE A 241 3.82 11.49 5.24
C PHE A 241 3.52 11.73 3.75
N ASN A 242 3.16 12.95 3.35
CA ASN A 242 2.66 13.27 2.01
C ASN A 242 3.61 14.20 1.22
N VAL A 243 4.82 14.44 1.72
CA VAL A 243 5.80 15.41 1.17
C VAL A 243 7.12 14.73 0.87
#